data_AF-A0A1I5DZ10-F1
#
_entry.id   AF-A0A1I5DZ10-F1
#
_cell.length_a   1.000
_cell.length_b   1.000
_cell.length_c   1.000
_cell.angle_alpha   90.00
_cell.angle_beta   90.00
_cell.angle_gamma   90.00
#
_symmetry.space_group_name_H-M   'P 1'
#
loop_
_entity.id
_entity.type
_entity.pdbx_description
1 polymer ?
#
loop_
_entity_poly.entity_id
_entity_poly.type
_entity_poly.pdbx_seq_one_letter_code
_entity_poly.pdbx_strand_id
1 'polypeptide(L)'
;MEIVSTTSSYISNLNATYKKTYNNTGKVDSQLNISSNESMIKDPLAYYKQLCSKYPNISFRLDDYFNGTNAKGYNLGYKNSMNQVGENFGEMGQCSIEIDISVIEKMMQDSKYEQQANGWIQAFEQNYAGHAADVASSGCSNFCFTIHDFGDGIQTGRTCGHGPFSTEEEVREMWADEEYKNKVSNYVEQKKSALTDAYLKMLEGSQLKQILMSKSLYYTSSNQEKSDSTLAEDSLGLLDSLNMNI
;
A
#
# COMPACT_ATOMS: atom_id res chain seq x y z
N MET A 1 36.77 1.45 -5.79
CA MET A 1 36.04 0.89 -4.64
C MET A 1 35.56 2.08 -3.80
N GLU A 2 34.37 2.60 -4.08
CA GLU A 2 33.80 3.76 -3.36
C GLU A 2 32.29 3.97 -3.62
N ILE A 3 31.53 2.87 -3.85
CA ILE A 3 30.09 2.93 -4.19
C ILE A 3 29.21 2.61 -2.96
N VAL A 4 29.81 2.20 -1.83
CA VAL A 4 29.10 1.78 -0.61
C VAL A 4 28.72 2.96 0.29
N SER A 5 29.32 4.16 0.12
CA SER A 5 29.09 5.28 1.04
C SER A 5 27.86 6.15 0.71
N THR A 6 27.40 6.15 -0.54
CA THR A 6 26.34 7.06 -1.00
C THR A 6 24.93 6.58 -0.67
N THR A 7 24.68 5.26 -0.69
CA THR A 7 23.37 4.69 -0.32
C THR A 7 23.08 4.82 1.18
N SER A 8 24.11 4.69 2.04
CA SER A 8 23.97 4.87 3.50
C SER A 8 23.67 6.33 3.88
N SER A 9 24.21 7.31 3.12
CA SER A 9 23.95 8.73 3.34
C SER A 9 22.51 9.11 2.95
N TYR A 10 21.99 8.53 1.87
CA TYR A 10 20.63 8.81 1.40
C TYR A 10 19.55 8.28 2.36
N ILE A 11 19.72 7.05 2.88
CA ILE A 11 18.80 6.45 3.86
C ILE A 11 18.83 7.22 5.19
N SER A 12 20.01 7.70 5.60
CA SER A 12 20.16 8.50 6.82
C SER A 12 19.48 9.88 6.71
N ASN A 13 19.54 10.52 5.53
CA ASN A 13 18.88 11.79 5.27
C ASN A 13 17.35 11.68 5.20
N LEU A 14 16.81 10.56 4.71
CA LEU A 14 15.36 10.31 4.73
C LEU A 14 14.85 10.18 6.16
N ASN A 15 15.55 9.44 7.02
CA ASN A 15 15.20 9.29 8.44
C ASN A 15 15.28 10.60 9.23
N ALA A 16 16.27 11.46 8.92
CA ALA A 16 16.40 12.77 9.56
C ALA A 16 15.29 13.75 9.13
N THR A 17 14.88 13.70 7.86
CA THR A 17 13.79 14.51 7.32
C THR A 17 12.45 14.12 7.94
N TYR A 18 12.17 12.82 8.08
CA TYR A 18 10.96 12.32 8.76
C TYR A 18 10.88 12.73 10.24
N LYS A 19 12.00 12.71 10.98
CA LYS A 19 12.03 13.17 12.38
C LYS A 19 11.80 14.68 12.54
N LYS A 20 12.15 15.50 11.55
CA LYS A 20 12.02 16.95 11.63
C LYS A 20 10.57 17.42 11.42
N THR A 21 9.78 16.69 10.63
CA THR A 21 8.36 16.99 10.41
C THR A 21 7.48 16.61 11.61
N TYR A 22 7.89 15.61 12.40
CA TYR A 22 7.15 15.14 13.59
C TYR A 22 7.19 16.11 14.79
N ASN A 23 8.16 17.03 14.84
CA ASN A 23 8.36 17.93 16.00
C ASN A 23 7.72 19.32 15.84
N ASN A 24 6.95 19.59 14.77
CA ASN A 24 6.47 20.96 14.48
C ASN A 24 4.95 21.17 14.54
N THR A 25 4.17 20.22 15.07
CA THR A 25 2.76 20.44 15.42
C THR A 25 2.63 20.76 16.91
N GLY A 26 3.01 21.99 17.25
CA GLY A 26 2.81 22.57 18.57
C GLY A 26 1.35 22.98 18.82
N LYS A 27 0.74 22.30 19.79
CA LYS A 27 -0.33 22.71 20.72
C LYS A 27 -1.18 23.93 20.34
N VAL A 28 -2.46 23.69 20.04
CA VAL A 28 -3.53 24.67 20.19
C VAL A 28 -4.33 24.29 21.43
N ASP A 29 -4.26 25.12 22.47
CA ASP A 29 -5.12 25.04 23.65
C ASP A 29 -6.53 25.52 23.27
N SER A 30 -7.50 24.61 23.23
CA SER A 30 -8.91 24.95 23.03
C SER A 30 -9.68 24.90 24.35
N GLN A 31 -10.06 26.09 24.84
CA GLN A 31 -10.99 26.29 25.96
C GLN A 31 -12.33 25.58 25.69
N LEU A 32 -12.73 24.71 26.62
CA LEU A 32 -14.02 24.03 26.66
C LEU A 32 -15.13 25.01 27.09
N ASN A 33 -16.09 25.26 26.21
CA ASN A 33 -17.42 25.76 26.58
C ASN A 33 -18.40 24.59 26.47
N ILE A 34 -18.94 24.18 27.62
CA ILE A 34 -19.91 23.08 27.74
C ILE A 34 -21.30 23.63 27.39
N SER A 35 -21.93 23.04 26.37
CA SER A 35 -23.38 23.10 26.18
C SER A 35 -23.89 21.66 26.07
N SER A 36 -24.80 21.32 26.98
CA SER A 36 -25.45 20.03 27.13
C SER A 36 -26.45 19.76 26.00
N ASN A 37 -26.36 18.60 25.35
CA ASN A 37 -27.51 17.78 24.93
C ASN A 37 -27.08 16.40 24.41
N GLU A 38 -27.86 15.39 24.80
CA GLU A 38 -27.76 13.95 24.52
C GLU A 38 -26.50 13.25 25.03
N SER A 39 -26.71 12.12 25.71
CA SER A 39 -25.64 11.28 26.25
C SER A 39 -24.81 10.71 25.11
N MET A 40 -23.84 11.50 24.61
CA MET A 40 -22.79 11.02 23.74
C MET A 40 -22.20 9.78 24.39
N ILE A 41 -22.34 8.63 23.72
CA ILE A 41 -21.59 7.44 24.10
C ILE A 41 -20.13 7.87 24.03
N LYS A 42 -19.48 7.96 25.20
CA LYS A 42 -18.09 8.42 25.28
C LYS A 42 -17.09 7.32 24.92
N ASP A 43 -17.57 6.09 24.77
CA ASP A 43 -16.74 4.93 24.46
C ASP A 43 -16.89 4.54 22.99
N PRO A 44 -15.82 4.71 22.18
CA PRO A 44 -15.82 4.31 20.77
C PRO A 44 -16.23 2.85 20.55
N LEU A 45 -15.87 1.94 21.46
CA LEU A 45 -16.23 0.53 21.32
C LEU A 45 -17.74 0.31 21.47
N ALA A 46 -18.37 0.95 22.47
CA ALA A 46 -19.81 0.88 22.65
C ALA A 46 -20.56 1.49 21.45
N TYR A 47 -20.08 2.61 20.91
CA TYR A 47 -20.65 3.22 19.71
C TYR A 47 -20.50 2.28 18.50
N TYR A 48 -19.34 1.68 18.31
CA TYR A 48 -19.10 0.68 17.25
C TYR A 48 -20.07 -0.51 17.36
N LYS A 49 -20.30 -1.06 18.55
CA LYS A 49 -21.26 -2.16 18.74
C LYS A 49 -22.70 -1.72 18.44
N GLN A 50 -23.07 -0.48 18.76
CA GLN A 50 -24.36 0.10 18.38
C GLN A 50 -24.47 0.31 16.86
N LEU A 51 -23.38 0.70 16.18
CA LEU A 51 -23.36 0.79 14.73
C LEU A 51 -23.60 -0.60 14.11
N CYS A 52 -22.89 -1.62 14.58
CA CYS A 52 -23.03 -2.99 14.07
C CYS A 52 -24.45 -3.52 14.23
N SER A 53 -25.14 -3.20 15.32
CA SER A 53 -26.52 -3.68 15.54
C SER A 53 -27.55 -3.08 14.59
N LYS A 54 -27.23 -1.97 13.91
CA LYS A 54 -28.07 -1.40 12.83
C LYS A 54 -28.01 -2.24 11.54
N TYR A 55 -26.99 -3.09 11.39
CA TYR A 55 -26.71 -3.86 10.18
C TYR A 55 -26.50 -5.34 10.50
N PRO A 56 -27.56 -6.07 10.91
CA PRO A 56 -27.43 -7.45 11.41
C PRO A 56 -26.96 -8.48 10.38
N ASN A 57 -27.03 -8.16 9.09
CA ASN A 57 -26.59 -9.06 8.01
C ASN A 57 -25.11 -8.86 7.63
N ILE A 58 -24.41 -7.93 8.28
CA ILE A 58 -23.02 -7.61 7.99
C ILE A 58 -22.13 -8.12 9.12
N SER A 59 -21.02 -8.76 8.76
CA SER A 59 -19.96 -9.17 9.66
C SER A 59 -18.95 -8.03 9.77
N PHE A 60 -18.69 -7.52 10.96
CA PHE A 60 -17.80 -6.38 11.18
C PHE A 60 -16.54 -6.77 11.94
N ARG A 61 -15.43 -6.08 11.64
CA ARG A 61 -14.22 -6.00 12.48
C ARG A 61 -13.82 -4.54 12.69
N LEU A 62 -13.20 -4.26 13.84
CA LEU A 62 -12.71 -2.93 14.20
C LEU A 62 -11.19 -2.91 14.17
N ASP A 63 -10.64 -2.22 13.18
CA ASP A 63 -9.21 -2.06 13.02
C ASP A 63 -8.71 -0.79 13.74
N ASP A 64 -7.40 -0.74 13.93
CA ASP A 64 -6.66 0.40 14.41
C ASP A 64 -5.35 0.46 13.64
N TYR A 65 -5.44 0.96 12.41
CA TYR A 65 -4.33 0.95 11.46
C TYR A 65 -3.11 1.71 12.00
N PHE A 66 -3.35 2.87 12.62
CA PHE A 66 -2.28 3.72 13.12
C PHE A 66 -1.52 3.08 14.29
N ASN A 67 -2.22 2.46 15.25
CA ASN A 67 -1.52 1.74 16.31
C ASN A 67 -0.96 0.40 15.82
N GLY A 68 -1.65 -0.26 14.90
CA GLY A 68 -1.25 -1.53 14.31
C GLY A 68 0.09 -1.47 13.57
N THR A 69 0.29 -0.43 12.78
CA THR A 69 1.55 -0.18 12.05
C THR A 69 2.75 0.03 12.98
N ASN A 70 2.52 0.39 14.24
CA ASN A 70 3.55 0.62 15.26
C ASN A 70 3.63 -0.52 16.30
N ALA A 71 2.81 -1.57 16.17
CA ALA A 71 2.75 -2.64 17.15
C ALA A 71 4.03 -3.50 17.14
N LYS A 72 4.52 -3.85 18.34
CA LYS A 72 5.58 -4.84 18.50
C LYS A 72 4.94 -6.23 18.62
N GLY A 73 4.95 -6.99 17.53
CA GLY A 73 4.37 -8.34 17.47
C GLY A 73 3.18 -8.39 16.52
N TYR A 74 2.09 -9.01 16.96
CA TYR A 74 0.83 -9.04 16.22
C TYR A 74 -0.06 -7.86 16.60
N ASN A 75 -0.90 -7.45 15.66
CA ASN A 75 -1.99 -6.51 15.90
C ASN A 75 -3.32 -7.21 15.61
N LEU A 76 -4.25 -7.12 16.55
CA LEU A 76 -5.62 -7.60 16.35
C LEU A 76 -6.60 -6.47 16.05
N GLY A 77 -6.15 -5.21 16.01
CA GLY A 77 -7.01 -4.04 15.83
C GLY A 77 -7.20 -3.28 17.15
N TYR A 78 -8.32 -2.61 17.29
CA TYR A 78 -8.55 -1.69 18.41
C TYR A 78 -8.50 -2.39 19.77
N LYS A 79 -7.66 -1.86 20.67
CA LYS A 79 -7.38 -2.45 22.00
C LYS A 79 -6.93 -3.92 21.95
N ASN A 80 -6.20 -4.31 20.89
CA ASN A 80 -5.69 -5.67 20.68
C ASN A 80 -6.79 -6.74 20.65
N SER A 81 -7.91 -6.43 20.01
CA SER A 81 -8.96 -7.38 19.63
C SER A 81 -9.53 -6.99 18.28
N MET A 82 -9.94 -7.98 17.48
CA MET A 82 -10.65 -7.75 16.21
C MET A 82 -12.04 -7.14 16.46
N ASN A 83 -12.52 -7.23 17.70
CA ASN A 83 -13.84 -6.80 18.15
C ASN A 83 -14.97 -7.30 17.23
N GLN A 84 -14.83 -8.51 16.67
CA GLN A 84 -15.72 -9.00 15.64
C GLN A 84 -17.19 -8.98 16.10
N VAL A 85 -18.08 -8.60 15.19
CA VAL A 85 -19.53 -8.73 15.35
C VAL A 85 -20.07 -9.47 14.14
N GLY A 86 -20.76 -10.58 14.37
CA GLY A 86 -21.20 -11.48 13.30
C GLY A 86 -20.22 -12.63 13.06
N GLU A 87 -20.62 -13.53 12.17
CA GLU A 87 -19.89 -14.77 11.83
C GLU A 87 -19.34 -14.70 10.41
N ASN A 88 -18.55 -15.70 10.01
CA ASN A 88 -18.10 -15.92 8.62
C ASN A 88 -17.43 -14.70 7.99
N PHE A 89 -16.66 -13.94 8.78
CA PHE A 89 -16.05 -12.69 8.32
C PHE A 89 -15.16 -12.95 7.10
N GLY A 90 -15.46 -12.25 6.03
CA GLY A 90 -14.74 -12.29 4.77
C GLY A 90 -15.03 -13.49 3.88
N GLU A 91 -15.96 -14.36 4.26
CA GLU A 91 -16.41 -15.47 3.39
C GLU A 91 -17.28 -14.97 2.23
N MET A 92 -17.17 -15.66 1.09
CA MET A 92 -18.05 -15.40 -0.05
C MET A 92 -19.49 -15.78 0.30
N GLY A 93 -20.41 -14.83 0.15
CA GLY A 93 -21.80 -14.95 0.59
C GLY A 93 -22.10 -14.16 1.86
N GLN A 94 -21.08 -13.68 2.59
CA GLN A 94 -21.22 -12.85 3.78
C GLN A 94 -20.67 -11.44 3.53
N CYS A 95 -21.54 -10.43 3.57
CA CYS A 95 -21.08 -9.04 3.54
C CYS A 95 -20.25 -8.76 4.79
N SER A 96 -19.02 -8.31 4.58
CA SER A 96 -18.04 -8.14 5.65
C SER A 96 -17.35 -6.79 5.53
N ILE A 97 -17.24 -6.05 6.63
CA ILE A 97 -16.66 -4.71 6.66
C ILE A 97 -15.66 -4.59 7.81
N GLU A 98 -14.44 -4.19 7.47
CA GLU A 98 -13.44 -3.71 8.42
C GLU A 98 -13.53 -2.19 8.50
N ILE A 99 -13.68 -1.63 9.71
CA ILE A 99 -13.78 -0.19 9.94
C ILE A 99 -12.65 0.23 10.87
N ASP A 100 -11.91 1.27 10.52
CA ASP A 100 -10.88 1.82 11.39
C ASP A 100 -11.48 2.65 12.54
N ILE A 101 -10.83 2.61 13.70
CA ILE A 101 -11.25 3.36 14.89
C ILE A 101 -11.37 4.87 14.65
N SER A 102 -10.53 5.47 13.80
CA SER A 102 -10.60 6.90 13.48
C SER A 102 -11.94 7.28 12.83
N VAL A 103 -12.51 6.38 12.03
CA VAL A 103 -13.83 6.57 11.41
C VAL A 103 -14.89 6.60 12.51
N ILE A 104 -14.85 5.64 13.43
CA ILE A 104 -15.78 5.56 14.57
C ILE A 104 -15.71 6.82 15.43
N GLU A 105 -14.50 7.25 15.82
CA GLU A 105 -14.29 8.44 16.63
C GLU A 105 -14.82 9.71 15.96
N LYS A 106 -14.67 9.81 14.63
CA LYS A 106 -15.18 10.94 13.85
C LYS A 106 -16.69 10.91 13.65
N MET A 107 -17.29 9.72 13.47
CA MET A 107 -18.75 9.55 13.44
C MET A 107 -19.38 10.03 14.76
N MET A 108 -18.74 9.77 15.91
CA MET A 108 -19.22 10.24 17.22
C MET A 108 -19.20 11.77 17.38
N GLN A 109 -18.35 12.46 16.61
CA GLN A 109 -18.13 13.91 16.72
C GLN A 109 -18.88 14.72 15.65
N ASP A 110 -19.15 14.12 14.49
CA ASP A 110 -19.76 14.79 13.34
C ASP A 110 -20.91 13.96 12.75
N SER A 111 -22.14 14.42 12.99
CA SER A 111 -23.37 13.80 12.47
C SER A 111 -23.45 13.71 10.93
N LYS A 112 -22.85 14.65 10.20
CA LYS A 112 -22.83 14.58 8.71
C LYS A 112 -21.86 13.50 8.25
N TYR A 113 -20.72 13.42 8.93
CA TYR A 113 -19.74 12.36 8.70
C TYR A 113 -20.33 10.98 9.05
N GLU A 114 -21.07 10.87 10.17
CA GLU A 114 -21.83 9.68 10.53
C GLU A 114 -22.80 9.27 9.40
N GLN A 115 -23.61 10.20 8.89
CA GLN A 115 -24.51 9.91 7.79
C GLN A 115 -23.78 9.41 6.54
N GLN A 116 -22.64 10.01 6.20
CA GLN A 116 -21.82 9.58 5.07
C GLN A 116 -21.27 8.16 5.26
N ALA A 117 -20.75 7.84 6.45
CA ALA A 117 -20.26 6.50 6.77
C ALA A 117 -21.36 5.44 6.73
N ASN A 118 -22.54 5.72 7.30
CA ASN A 118 -23.70 4.83 7.20
C ASN A 118 -24.15 4.63 5.75
N GLY A 119 -24.06 5.68 4.92
CA GLY A 119 -24.34 5.59 3.48
C GLY A 119 -23.42 4.61 2.75
N TRP A 120 -22.12 4.59 3.09
CA TRP A 120 -21.17 3.62 2.54
C TRP A 120 -21.46 2.19 2.99
N ILE A 121 -21.73 1.99 4.28
CA ILE A 121 -22.08 0.66 4.83
C ILE A 121 -23.30 0.10 4.09
N GLN A 122 -24.33 0.92 3.92
CA GLN A 122 -25.55 0.52 3.20
C GLN A 122 -25.27 0.23 1.72
N ALA A 123 -24.43 1.04 1.06
CA ALA A 123 -24.06 0.81 -0.33
C ALA A 123 -23.28 -0.51 -0.52
N PHE A 124 -22.42 -0.89 0.43
CA PHE A 124 -21.72 -2.17 0.40
C PHE A 124 -22.65 -3.35 0.52
N GLU A 125 -23.61 -3.31 1.45
CA GLU A 125 -24.61 -4.37 1.62
C GLU A 125 -25.43 -4.54 0.34
N GLN A 126 -25.92 -3.42 -0.23
CA GLN A 126 -26.75 -3.44 -1.45
C GLN A 126 -26.01 -3.93 -2.69
N ASN A 127 -24.72 -3.62 -2.81
CA ASN A 127 -23.91 -3.94 -4.00
C ASN A 127 -23.01 -5.16 -3.81
N TYR A 128 -23.12 -5.87 -2.68
CA TYR A 128 -22.22 -6.96 -2.30
C TYR A 128 -22.06 -8.00 -3.42
N ALA A 129 -23.17 -8.45 -4.01
CA ALA A 129 -23.16 -9.52 -5.03
C ALA A 129 -22.30 -9.16 -6.26
N GLY A 130 -22.34 -7.90 -6.70
CA GLY A 130 -21.50 -7.43 -7.81
C GLY A 130 -20.02 -7.44 -7.45
N HIS A 131 -19.67 -6.99 -6.23
CA HIS A 131 -18.30 -7.03 -5.75
C HIS A 131 -17.79 -8.46 -5.52
N ALA A 132 -18.61 -9.35 -4.99
CA ALA A 132 -18.26 -10.74 -4.79
C ALA A 132 -17.96 -11.45 -6.12
N ALA A 133 -18.76 -11.20 -7.17
CA ALA A 133 -18.52 -11.74 -8.50
C ALA A 133 -17.20 -11.22 -9.11
N ASP A 134 -16.90 -9.93 -8.96
CA ASP A 134 -15.65 -9.31 -9.41
C ASP A 134 -14.43 -9.93 -8.70
N VAL A 135 -14.50 -10.07 -7.37
CA VAL A 135 -13.43 -10.69 -6.57
C VAL A 135 -13.22 -12.15 -6.95
N ALA A 136 -14.30 -12.91 -7.12
CA ALA A 136 -14.24 -14.30 -7.55
C ALA A 136 -13.61 -14.45 -8.94
N SER A 137 -13.87 -13.50 -9.86
CA SER A 137 -13.25 -13.48 -11.19
C SER A 137 -11.72 -13.29 -11.15
N SER A 138 -11.22 -12.67 -10.08
CA SER A 138 -9.79 -12.51 -9.79
C SER A 138 -9.17 -13.72 -9.06
N GLY A 139 -9.94 -14.79 -8.88
CA GLY A 139 -9.48 -16.03 -8.23
C GLY A 139 -9.38 -15.96 -6.71
N CYS A 140 -9.87 -14.89 -6.08
CA CYS A 140 -9.94 -14.76 -4.63
C CYS A 140 -11.19 -15.49 -4.09
N SER A 141 -11.05 -16.15 -2.95
CA SER A 141 -12.12 -16.92 -2.30
C SER A 141 -12.72 -16.21 -1.10
N ASN A 142 -12.14 -15.09 -0.68
CA ASN A 142 -12.53 -14.33 0.50
C ASN A 142 -12.30 -12.83 0.28
N PHE A 143 -13.18 -11.98 0.80
CA PHE A 143 -12.95 -10.54 0.86
C PHE A 143 -13.80 -9.82 1.90
N CYS A 144 -13.31 -8.67 2.33
CA CYS A 144 -14.11 -7.68 3.06
C CYS A 144 -13.95 -6.30 2.41
N PHE A 145 -14.92 -5.42 2.66
CA PHE A 145 -14.75 -4.00 2.40
C PHE A 145 -13.99 -3.35 3.54
N THR A 146 -13.27 -2.28 3.24
CA THR A 146 -12.59 -1.49 4.26
C THR A 146 -13.08 -0.05 4.26
N ILE A 147 -13.16 0.56 5.45
CA ILE A 147 -13.48 1.98 5.63
C ILE A 147 -12.42 2.59 6.55
N HIS A 148 -11.66 3.55 6.03
CA HIS A 148 -10.62 4.28 6.77
C HIS A 148 -10.77 5.80 6.58
N ASP A 149 -10.13 6.58 7.45
CA ASP A 149 -9.91 8.02 7.25
C ASP A 149 -8.49 8.39 7.69
N PHE A 150 -7.62 8.68 6.71
CA PHE A 150 -6.23 9.09 6.96
C PHE A 150 -6.06 10.62 7.02
N GLY A 151 -7.15 11.37 7.16
CA GLY A 151 -7.16 12.84 7.30
C GLY A 151 -7.89 13.58 6.18
N ASP A 152 -8.08 12.93 5.02
CA ASP A 152 -8.69 13.53 3.82
C ASP A 152 -10.18 13.14 3.65
N GLY A 153 -10.78 12.50 4.66
CA GLY A 153 -12.15 12.00 4.64
C GLY A 153 -12.24 10.50 4.37
N ILE A 154 -13.47 9.99 4.27
CA ILE A 154 -13.74 8.55 4.15
C ILE A 154 -13.10 8.00 2.87
N GLN A 155 -12.28 6.98 3.05
CA GLN A 155 -11.67 6.19 1.99
C GLN A 155 -12.18 4.76 2.11
N THR A 156 -12.55 4.17 0.99
CA THR A 156 -13.08 2.82 0.92
C THR A 156 -12.21 1.91 0.07
N GLY A 157 -12.14 0.63 0.44
CA GLY A 157 -11.33 -0.35 -0.24
C GLY A 157 -11.90 -1.77 -0.16
N ARG A 158 -11.12 -2.72 -0.68
CA ARG A 158 -11.39 -4.16 -0.58
C ARG A 158 -10.10 -4.89 -0.22
N THR A 159 -10.15 -5.69 0.83
CA THR A 159 -9.09 -6.65 1.15
C THR A 159 -9.54 -8.00 0.64
N CYS A 160 -8.76 -8.60 -0.26
CA CYS A 160 -9.09 -9.86 -0.91
C CYS A 160 -8.02 -10.92 -0.60
N GLY A 161 -8.45 -12.16 -0.40
CA GLY A 161 -7.58 -13.29 -0.10
C GLY A 161 -7.94 -14.53 -0.91
N HIS A 162 -6.93 -15.38 -1.15
CA HIS A 162 -7.10 -16.73 -1.70
C HIS A 162 -7.40 -17.78 -0.62
N GLY A 163 -7.63 -17.34 0.61
CA GLY A 163 -7.95 -18.17 1.77
C GLY A 163 -8.69 -17.37 2.83
N PRO A 164 -9.21 -18.06 3.85
CA PRO A 164 -10.03 -17.45 4.90
C PRO A 164 -9.25 -16.40 5.69
N PHE A 165 -9.98 -15.41 6.22
CA PHE A 165 -9.44 -14.47 7.19
C PHE A 165 -9.21 -15.20 8.51
N SER A 166 -8.05 -14.96 9.14
CA SER A 166 -7.76 -15.57 10.44
C SER A 166 -8.73 -15.09 11.51
N THR A 167 -9.02 -15.97 12.47
CA THR A 167 -9.72 -15.61 13.71
C THR A 167 -8.76 -14.99 14.73
N GLU A 168 -9.32 -14.39 15.77
CA GLU A 168 -8.51 -13.84 16.86
C GLU A 168 -7.75 -14.95 17.59
N GLU A 169 -8.41 -16.07 17.85
CA GLU A 169 -7.83 -17.24 18.51
C GLU A 169 -6.66 -17.82 17.70
N GLU A 170 -6.84 -17.98 16.39
CA GLU A 170 -5.79 -18.48 15.49
C GLU A 170 -4.57 -17.57 15.49
N VAL A 171 -4.76 -16.24 15.43
CA VAL A 171 -3.65 -15.30 15.50
C VAL A 171 -2.96 -15.37 16.87
N ARG A 172 -3.73 -15.45 17.97
CA ARG A 172 -3.14 -15.57 19.32
C ARG A 172 -2.34 -16.86 19.48
N GLU A 173 -2.86 -17.98 19.00
CA GLU A 173 -2.17 -19.28 19.04
C GLU A 173 -0.90 -19.26 18.20
N MET A 174 -1.00 -18.75 16.97
CA MET A 174 0.12 -18.59 16.05
C MET A 174 1.26 -17.75 16.64
N TRP A 175 0.92 -16.70 17.40
CA TRP A 175 1.88 -15.84 18.08
C TRP A 175 2.16 -16.23 19.53
N ALA A 176 1.63 -17.34 20.03
CA ALA A 176 2.08 -17.95 21.27
C ALA A 176 3.26 -18.89 21.03
N ASP A 177 3.34 -19.48 19.83
CA ASP A 177 4.40 -20.41 19.44
C ASP A 177 5.67 -19.69 18.98
N GLU A 178 6.73 -19.77 19.79
CA GLU A 178 8.05 -19.21 19.48
C GLU A 178 8.74 -19.90 18.29
N GLU A 179 8.51 -21.20 18.07
CA GLU A 179 9.04 -21.90 16.91
C GLU A 179 8.40 -21.37 15.63
N TYR A 180 7.07 -21.21 15.65
CA TYR A 180 6.33 -20.63 14.54
C TYR A 180 6.77 -19.19 14.24
N LYS A 181 6.91 -18.32 15.27
CA LYS A 181 7.44 -16.95 15.08
C LYS A 181 8.79 -16.95 14.39
N ASN A 182 9.72 -17.76 14.88
CA ASN A 182 11.06 -17.85 14.30
C ASN A 182 11.01 -18.34 12.85
N LYS A 183 10.16 -19.33 12.56
CA LYS A 183 9.96 -19.85 11.19
C LYS A 183 9.42 -18.77 10.25
N VAL A 184 8.40 -18.02 10.67
CA VAL A 184 7.82 -16.94 9.86
C VAL A 184 8.82 -15.80 9.66
N SER A 185 9.48 -15.34 10.73
CA SER A 185 10.52 -14.30 10.60
C SER A 185 11.63 -14.72 9.65
N ASN A 186 12.11 -15.96 9.74
CA ASN A 186 13.13 -16.49 8.83
C ASN A 186 12.62 -16.57 7.38
N TYR A 187 11.38 -17.04 7.18
CA TYR A 187 10.78 -17.12 5.85
C TYR A 187 10.62 -15.73 5.21
N VAL A 188 10.13 -14.75 5.96
CA VAL A 188 9.96 -13.36 5.49
C VAL A 188 11.30 -12.75 5.13
N GLU A 189 12.33 -12.87 5.97
CA GLU A 189 13.65 -12.34 5.67
C GLU A 189 14.31 -13.05 4.47
N GLN A 190 14.13 -14.36 4.32
CA GLN A 190 14.60 -15.08 3.13
C GLN A 190 13.93 -14.56 1.84
N LYS A 191 12.61 -14.37 1.84
CA LYS A 191 11.89 -13.86 0.67
C LYS A 191 12.25 -12.41 0.36
N LYS A 192 12.40 -11.58 1.38
CA LYS A 192 12.87 -10.20 1.25
C LYS A 192 14.28 -10.12 0.68
N SER A 193 15.20 -10.96 1.13
CA SER A 193 16.55 -11.06 0.57
C SER A 193 16.51 -11.48 -0.89
N ALA A 194 15.77 -12.54 -1.22
CA ALA A 194 15.65 -13.03 -2.59
C ALA A 194 15.03 -11.99 -3.55
N LEU A 195 14.02 -11.24 -3.08
CA LEU A 195 13.42 -10.15 -3.85
C LEU A 195 14.40 -8.99 -4.06
N THR A 196 15.17 -8.63 -3.03
CA THR A 196 16.19 -7.60 -3.10
C THR A 196 17.27 -7.99 -4.11
N ASP A 197 17.74 -9.23 -4.06
CA ASP A 197 18.74 -9.75 -5.01
C ASP A 197 18.22 -9.76 -6.46
N ALA A 198 16.96 -10.17 -6.65
CA ALA A 198 16.33 -10.16 -7.97
C ALA A 198 16.20 -8.73 -8.51
N TYR A 199 15.80 -7.78 -7.66
CA TYR A 199 15.70 -6.37 -8.01
C TYR A 199 17.06 -5.77 -8.38
N LEU A 200 18.11 -6.04 -7.60
CA LEU A 200 19.47 -5.56 -7.89
C LEU A 200 20.01 -6.13 -9.20
N LYS A 201 19.81 -7.43 -9.46
CA LYS A 201 20.20 -8.06 -10.75
C LYS A 201 19.48 -7.42 -11.93
N MET A 202 18.20 -7.08 -11.77
CA MET A 202 17.44 -6.41 -12.83
C MET A 202 17.97 -4.99 -13.09
N LEU A 203 18.35 -4.25 -12.04
CA LEU A 203 18.97 -2.94 -12.18
C LEU A 203 20.33 -3.01 -12.88
N GLU A 204 21.19 -3.95 -12.48
CA GLU A 204 22.49 -4.18 -13.13
C GLU A 204 22.32 -4.54 -14.61
N GLY A 205 21.40 -5.46 -14.92
CA GLY A 205 21.07 -5.83 -16.29
C GLY A 205 20.55 -4.65 -17.12
N SER A 206 19.71 -3.80 -16.54
CA SER A 206 19.20 -2.58 -17.19
C SER A 206 20.33 -1.58 -17.48
N GLN A 207 21.24 -1.35 -16.53
CA GLN A 207 22.39 -0.46 -16.72
C GLN A 207 23.35 -1.01 -17.79
N LEU A 208 23.65 -2.30 -17.77
CA LEU A 208 24.46 -2.95 -18.81
C LEU A 208 23.82 -2.80 -20.19
N LYS A 209 22.49 -2.98 -20.28
CA LYS A 209 21.75 -2.79 -21.52
C LYS A 209 21.83 -1.34 -22.00
N GLN A 210 21.70 -0.34 -21.12
CA GLN A 210 21.90 1.06 -21.47
C GLN A 210 23.32 1.32 -22.00
N ILE A 211 24.36 0.83 -21.31
CA ILE A 211 25.75 1.00 -21.74
C ILE A 211 25.98 0.37 -23.12
N LEU A 212 25.46 -0.84 -23.34
CA LEU A 212 25.58 -1.55 -24.62
C LEU A 212 24.85 -0.80 -25.74
N MET A 213 23.65 -0.28 -25.48
CA MET A 213 22.90 0.53 -26.45
C MET A 213 23.62 1.84 -26.78
N SER A 214 24.19 2.52 -25.78
CA SER A 214 24.98 3.74 -25.99
C SER A 214 26.25 3.47 -26.80
N LYS A 215 26.93 2.33 -26.55
CA LYS A 215 28.08 1.90 -27.33
C LYS A 215 27.69 1.54 -28.77
N SER A 216 26.60 0.81 -28.98
CA SER A 216 26.15 0.44 -30.32
C SER A 216 25.79 1.67 -31.14
N LEU A 217 25.09 2.64 -30.54
CA LEU A 217 24.78 3.93 -31.15
C LEU A 217 26.06 4.66 -31.61
N TYR A 218 27.08 4.71 -30.75
CA TYR A 218 28.37 5.32 -31.08
C TYR A 218 29.07 4.64 -32.28
N TYR A 219 29.07 3.31 -32.34
CA TYR A 219 29.66 2.58 -33.45
C TYR A 219 28.88 2.75 -34.76
N THR A 220 27.54 2.77 -34.72
CA THR A 220 26.72 3.05 -35.91
C THR A 220 26.95 4.47 -36.42
N SER A 221 27.02 5.48 -35.54
CA SER A 221 27.32 6.87 -35.93
C SER A 221 28.72 7.01 -36.54
N SER A 222 29.74 6.36 -35.97
CA SER A 222 31.12 6.43 -36.50
C SER A 222 31.30 5.73 -37.85
N ASN A 223 30.53 4.67 -38.11
CA ASN A 223 30.58 3.97 -39.39
C ASN A 223 29.82 4.72 -40.48
N GLN A 224 28.79 5.49 -40.11
CA GLN A 224 28.05 6.36 -41.03
C GLN A 224 28.88 7.58 -41.45
N GLU A 225 29.65 8.18 -40.52
CA GLU A 225 30.63 9.23 -40.85
C GLU A 225 31.76 8.73 -41.76
N LYS A 226 32.22 7.49 -41.58
CA LYS A 226 33.23 6.88 -42.47
C LYS A 226 32.69 6.51 -43.84
N SER A 227 31.43 6.09 -43.96
CA SER A 227 30.81 5.81 -45.27
C SER A 227 30.54 7.10 -46.05
N ASP A 228 30.13 8.17 -45.37
CA ASP A 228 29.92 9.47 -46.00
C ASP A 228 31.26 10.13 -46.40
N SER A 229 32.35 9.91 -45.65
CA SER A 229 33.69 10.39 -46.04
C SER A 229 34.28 9.61 -47.22
N THR A 230 34.03 8.30 -47.33
CA THR A 230 34.49 7.50 -48.49
C THR A 230 33.70 7.80 -49.76
N LEU A 231 32.39 8.06 -49.65
CA LEU A 231 31.59 8.52 -50.79
C LEU A 231 32.01 9.92 -51.28
N ALA A 232 32.49 10.80 -50.39
CA ALA A 232 33.01 12.11 -50.76
C ALA A 232 34.39 12.04 -51.47
N GLU A 233 35.26 11.11 -51.07
CA GLU A 233 36.57 10.92 -51.72
C GLU A 233 36.46 10.25 -53.10
N ASP A 234 35.55 9.28 -53.28
CA ASP A 234 35.29 8.66 -54.58
C ASP A 234 34.63 9.65 -55.58
N SER A 235 33.88 10.64 -55.08
CA SER A 235 33.28 11.70 -55.90
C SER A 235 34.30 12.74 -56.38
N LEU A 236 35.40 12.95 -55.64
CA LEU A 236 36.49 13.86 -56.02
C LEU A 236 37.47 13.21 -57.01
N GLY A 237 37.70 11.89 -56.92
CA GLY A 237 38.54 11.14 -57.88
C GLY A 237 37.94 11.02 -59.29
N LEU A 238 36.61 11.13 -59.43
CA LEU A 238 35.92 11.12 -60.73
C LEU A 238 35.89 12.50 -61.43
N LEU A 239 36.13 13.60 -60.71
CA LEU A 239 36.19 14.94 -61.30
C LEU A 239 37.56 15.27 -61.90
N ASP A 240 38.65 14.71 -61.38
CA ASP A 240 40.01 14.93 -61.91
C ASP A 240 40.29 14.13 -63.20
N SER A 241 39.54 13.06 -63.49
CA SER A 241 39.70 12.25 -64.70
C SER A 241 38.88 12.75 -65.91
N LEU A 242 38.04 13.79 -65.73
CA LEU A 242 37.22 14.40 -66.78
C LEU A 242 37.78 15.71 -67.34
N ASN A 243 38.91 16.22 -66.82
CA ASN A 243 39.48 17.51 -67.21
C ASN A 243 40.77 17.45 -68.05
N MET A 244 41.12 16.29 -68.62
CA MET A 244 42.27 16.13 -69.54
C MET A 244 41.85 15.70 -70.96
N ASN A 245 40.89 16.42 -71.57
CA ASN A 245 40.70 16.43 -73.03
C ASN A 245 39.94 17.70 -73.47
N ILE A 246 40.64 18.84 -73.45
CA ILE A 246 40.44 19.97 -74.39
C ILE A 246 41.82 20.35 -74.92
#